data_AF-A0A8J7GH33-F1
#
_entry.id   AF-A0A8J7GH33-F1
#
_cell.length_a   1.000
_cell.length_b   1.000
_cell.length_c   1.000
_cell.angle_alpha   90.00
_cell.angle_beta   90.00
_cell.angle_gamma   90.00
#
_symmetry.space_group_name_H-M   'P 1'
#
loop_
_entity.id
_entity.type
_entity.pdbx_description
1 polymer ?
#
loop_
_entity_poly.entity_id
_entity_poly.type
_entity_poly.pdbx_seq_one_letter_code
_entity_poly.pdbx_strand_id
1 'polypeptide(L)' 'MEELAAWHNGRDDLERMVVIVRRNLSSGSCEVQVSTAEGPKLQELLTEANAFALATQIRKTAKGRWERVNMSAQT' A
#
# COMPACT_ATOMS: atom_id res chain seq x y z
N MET A 1 -8.51 11.52 -3.56
CA MET A 1 -7.39 10.71 -3.06
C MET A 1 -6.40 10.53 -4.19
N GLU A 2 -5.12 10.70 -3.92
CA GLU A 2 -4.02 10.51 -4.88
C GLU A 2 -3.22 9.27 -4.46
N GLU A 3 -2.99 8.31 -5.36
CA GLU A 3 -2.14 7.15 -5.07
C GLU A 3 -0.67 7.51 -5.33
N LEU A 4 0.16 7.42 -4.29
CA LEU A 4 1.58 7.79 -4.37
C LEU A 4 2.45 6.59 -4.77
N ALA A 5 2.09 5.39 -4.31
CA ALA A 5 2.82 4.17 -4.63
C ALA A 5 2.00 2.91 -4.36
N ALA A 6 2.29 1.85 -5.09
CA ALA A 6 1.70 0.54 -4.90
C ALA A 6 2.73 -0.58 -5.11
N TRP A 7 2.60 -1.64 -4.32
CA TRP A 7 3.39 -2.86 -4.45
C TRP A 7 2.52 -4.09 -4.32
N HIS A 8 2.86 -5.13 -5.07
CA HIS A 8 2.26 -6.45 -4.93
C HIS A 8 3.30 -7.47 -4.49
N ASN A 9 2.88 -8.45 -3.70
CA ASN A 9 3.68 -9.63 -3.38
C ASN A 9 3.36 -10.73 -4.40
N GLY A 10 4.37 -11.17 -5.16
CA GLY A 10 4.26 -12.15 -6.24
C GLY A 10 4.17 -13.62 -5.76
N ARG A 11 3.59 -13.89 -4.59
CA ARG A 11 3.30 -15.26 -4.13
C ARG A 11 1.95 -15.73 -4.70
N ASP A 12 1.88 -17.00 -5.11
CA ASP A 12 0.66 -17.66 -5.59
C ASP A 12 -0.50 -17.60 -4.57
N ASP A 13 -1.71 -17.67 -5.12
CA ASP A 13 -3.07 -17.31 -4.67
C ASP A 13 -3.47 -17.21 -3.18
N LEU A 14 -2.71 -17.74 -2.21
CA LEU A 14 -3.06 -17.69 -0.78
C LEU A 14 -2.47 -16.50 -0.01
N GLU A 15 -1.41 -15.88 -0.52
CA GLU A 15 -0.74 -14.74 0.12
C GLU A 15 -0.63 -13.50 -0.79
N ARG A 16 -1.54 -13.38 -1.76
CA ARG A 16 -1.56 -12.21 -2.65
C ARG A 16 -1.84 -10.96 -1.82
N MET A 17 -0.81 -10.15 -1.65
CA MET A 17 -0.84 -8.95 -0.82
C MET A 17 -0.51 -7.74 -1.67
N VAL A 18 -1.34 -6.70 -1.57
CA VAL A 18 -1.11 -5.40 -2.21
C VAL A 18 -1.01 -4.35 -1.13
N VAL A 19 0.03 -3.52 -1.19
CA VAL A 19 0.23 -2.39 -0.29
C VAL A 19 0.20 -1.12 -1.11
N ILE A 20 -0.65 -0.16 -0.72
CA ILE A 20 -0.88 1.07 -1.46
C ILE A 20 -0.73 2.24 -0.49
N VAL A 21 0.08 3.23 -0.86
CA VAL A 21 0.19 4.50 -0.15
C VAL A 21 -0.63 5.55 -0.89
N ARG A 22 -1.54 6.22 -0.19
CA ARG A 22 -2.41 7.26 -0.74
C ARG A 22 -2.29 8.55 0.05
N ARG A 23 -2.60 9.67 -0.58
CA ARG A 23 -2.75 10.98 0.05
C ARG A 23 -4.18 11.46 -0.11
N ASN A 24 -4.76 11.91 0.99
CA ASN A 24 -5.99 12.69 0.96
C ASN A 24 -5.63 14.16 0.69
N LEU A 25 -6.04 14.67 -0.48
CA LEU A 25 -5.70 16.03 -0.90
C LEU A 25 -6.42 17.11 -0.07
N SER A 26 -7.55 16.77 0.55
CA SER A 26 -8.35 17.73 1.32
C SER A 26 -7.78 17.96 2.73
N SER A 27 -7.26 16.91 3.37
CA SER A 27 -6.70 16.95 4.72
C SER A 27 -5.16 16.99 4.75
N GLY A 28 -4.50 16.63 3.65
CA GLY A 28 -3.06 16.41 3.60
C GLY A 28 -2.59 15.11 4.27
N SER A 29 -3.50 14.35 4.90
CA SER A 29 -3.17 13.07 5.53
C SER A 29 -2.79 12.02 4.47
N CYS A 30 -1.97 11.07 4.89
CA CYS A 30 -1.55 9.95 4.06
C CYS A 30 -2.04 8.64 4.68
N GLU A 31 -2.29 7.65 3.85
CA GLU A 31 -2.91 6.41 4.28
C GLU A 31 -2.18 5.24 3.64
N VAL A 32 -2.12 4.12 4.35
CA VAL A 32 -1.63 2.85 3.83
C VAL A 32 -2.77 1.86 3.79
N GLN A 33 -3.17 1.45 2.59
CA GLN A 33 -4.09 0.34 2.39
C GLN A 33 -3.30 -0.95 2.16
N VAL A 34 -3.67 -2.00 2.87
CA VAL A 34 -3.15 -3.35 2.72
C VAL A 34 -4.30 -4.26 2.30
N SER A 35 -4.26 -4.79 1.09
CA SER A 35 -5.25 -5.75 0.60
C SER A 35 -4.66 -7.15 0.62
N THR A 36 -5.29 -8.06 1.36
CA THR A 36 -4.97 -9.50 1.39
C THR A 36 -6.19 -10.32 0.96
N ALA A 37 -6.07 -11.65 0.93
CA ALA A 37 -7.21 -12.55 0.71
C ALA A 37 -8.32 -12.41 1.77
N GLU A 38 -8.00 -11.94 2.98
CA GLU A 38 -8.96 -11.68 4.05
C GLU A 38 -9.72 -10.36 3.88
N GLY A 39 -9.27 -9.50 2.93
CA GLY A 39 -9.85 -8.20 2.64
C GLY A 39 -8.89 -7.02 2.84
N PRO A 40 -9.34 -5.78 2.56
CA PRO A 40 -8.54 -4.58 2.74
C PRO A 40 -8.52 -4.11 4.20
N LYS A 41 -7.34 -3.69 4.68
CA LYS A 41 -7.12 -2.97 5.94
C LYS A 41 -6.51 -1.61 5.64
N LEU A 42 -6.98 -0.56 6.31
CA LEU A 42 -6.54 0.82 6.12
C LEU A 42 -5.90 1.35 7.40
N GLN A 43 -4.76 2.02 7.27
CA GLN A 43 -4.12 2.75 8.36
C GLN A 43 -3.86 4.19 7.94
N GLU A 44 -4.52 5.13 8.62
CA GLU A 44 -4.33 6.56 8.41
C GLU A 44 -3.10 7.08 9.18
N LEU A 45 -2.38 8.01 8.56
CA LEU A 45 -1.16 8.62 9.05
C LEU A 45 -1.11 10.12 8.70
N LEU A 46 -0.43 10.90 9.52
CA LEU A 46 -0.40 12.35 9.36
C LEU A 46 0.51 12.85 8.23
N THR A 47 1.49 12.05 7.78
CA THR A 47 2.50 12.49 6.80
C THR A 47 2.85 11.39 5.79
N GLU A 48 3.31 11.83 4.61
CA GLU A 48 3.76 10.95 3.53
C GLU A 48 4.94 10.07 3.97
N ALA A 49 5.95 10.65 4.63
CA ALA A 49 7.13 9.92 5.09
C ALA A 49 6.76 8.77 6.04
N ASN A 50 5.78 9.00 6.94
CA ASN A 50 5.28 7.95 7.83
C ASN A 50 4.57 6.84 7.04
N ALA A 51 3.79 7.20 6.03
CA ALA A 51 3.09 6.22 5.20
C ALA A 51 4.06 5.33 4.40
N PHE A 52 5.12 5.90 3.83
CA PHE A 52 6.17 5.12 3.17
C PHE A 52 6.97 4.24 4.15
N ALA A 53 7.24 4.73 5.35
CA ALA A 53 7.91 3.95 6.39
C ALA A 53 7.07 2.74 6.81
N LEU A 54 5.77 2.94 7.05
CA LEU A 54 4.84 1.85 7.38
C LEU A 54 4.72 0.85 6.23
N ALA A 55 4.52 1.32 5.00
CA ALA A 55 4.46 0.44 3.82
C ALA A 55 5.75 -0.39 3.66
N THR A 56 6.91 0.17 3.99
CA THR A 56 8.19 -0.55 3.98
C THR A 56 8.27 -1.58 5.09
N GLN A 57 7.83 -1.25 6.31
CA GLN A 57 7.79 -2.19 7.42
C GLN A 57 6.87 -3.38 7.11
N ILE A 58 5.67 -3.12 6.59
CA ILE A 58 4.71 -4.16 6.17
C ILE A 58 5.37 -5.10 5.15
N ARG A 59 5.99 -4.55 4.10
CA ARG A 59 6.66 -5.35 3.07
C ARG A 59 7.85 -6.17 3.61
N LYS A 60 8.60 -5.65 4.59
CA LYS A 60 9.68 -6.40 5.23
C LYS A 60 9.15 -7.57 6.07
N THR A 61 8.04 -7.37 6.78
CA THR A 61 7.42 -8.39 7.63
C THR A 61 6.76 -9.48 6.79
N ALA A 62 6.01 -9.09 5.76
CA ALA A 62 5.40 -10.00 4.81
C ALA A 62 6.45 -10.49 3.81
N LYS A 63 7.09 -11.62 4.15
CA LYS A 63 8.10 -12.31 3.33
C LYS A 63 7.60 -12.48 1.89
N GLY A 64 8.43 -12.20 0.90
CA GLY A 64 8.08 -12.43 -0.51
C GLY A 64 8.82 -11.50 -1.47
N ARG A 65 8.57 -11.70 -2.77
CA ARG A 65 9.08 -10.82 -3.82
C ARG A 65 8.07 -9.70 -4.02
N TRP A 66 8.52 -8.47 -3.75
CA TRP A 66 7.71 -7.28 -3.89
C TRP A 66 8.03 -6.58 -5.19
N GLU A 67 7.00 -6.40 -6.00
CA GLU A 67 7.09 -5.75 -7.29
C GLU A 67 6.26 -4.47 -7.26
N ARG A 68 6.81 -3.39 -7.79
CA ARG A 68 6.11 -2.10 -7.83
C ARG A 68 5.06 -2.16 -8.92
N VAL A 69 3.81 -1.90 -8.56
CA VAL A 69 2.73 -1.78 -9.54
C VAL A 69 2.65 -0.31 -9.94
N ASN A 70 2.78 -0.04 -11.24
CA ASN A 70 2.32 1.23 -11.78
C ASN A 70 0.81 1.11 -11.90
N MET A 71 0.08 1.62 -10.89
CA MET A 71 -1.35 1.85 -11.04
C MET A 71 -1.49 3.06 -11.96
N SER A 72 -1.46 2.80 -13.26
CA SER A 72 -1.92 3.76 -14.26
C SER A 72 -3.31 4.20 -13.82
N ALA A 73 -3.47 5.50 -13.55
CA ALA A 73 -4.72 6.12 -13.16
C ALA A 73 -5.84 5.51 -14.00
N GLN A 74 -6.69 4.69 -13.39
CA GLN A 74 -7.84 4.14 -14.08
C GLN A 74 -8.75 5.34 -14.39
N THR A 75 -8.86 5.62 -15.69
CA THR A 75 -9.73 6.60 -16.33
C THR A 75 -11.19 6.47 -15.89
#